data_AF-A0A3P7DYZ2-F1
#
_entry.id   AF-A0A3P7DYZ2-F1
#
_cell.length_a   1.000
_cell.length_b   1.000
_cell.length_c   1.000
_cell.angle_alpha   90.00
_cell.angle_beta   90.00
_cell.angle_gamma   90.00
#
_symmetry.space_group_name_H-M   'P 1'
#
loop_
_entity.id
_entity.type
_entity.pdbx_description
1 polymer ?
#
loop_
_entity_poly.entity_id
_entity_poly.type
_entity_poly.pdbx_seq_one_letter_code
_entity_poly.pdbx_strand_id
1 'polypeptide(L)'
;MSDLYEVREDFSLQFVRKGKVPVIELSKYFSKVSEFQKRFREIPQLRQLKRLKVEGDVYFGHRVVLKDNVEIAADQGQQLEVAEGECLENIKLIQKAHSEVQRIPLEHQTIKS
;
A
#
# COMPACT_ATOMS: atom_id res chain seq x y z
N MET A 1 0.01 -2.63 -15.76
CA MET A 1 0.17 -1.18 -15.55
C MET A 1 -0.60 -0.78 -14.30
N SER A 2 -0.20 0.29 -13.60
CA SER A 2 -0.98 0.82 -12.48
C SER A 2 -2.30 1.40 -12.98
N ASP A 3 -3.35 1.27 -12.16
CA ASP A 3 -4.70 1.80 -12.39
C ASP A 3 -4.83 3.32 -12.21
N LEU A 4 -3.71 4.00 -11.93
CA LEU A 4 -3.58 5.45 -11.77
C LEU A 4 -3.54 6.25 -13.07
N TYR A 5 -3.05 5.62 -14.14
CA TYR A 5 -2.84 6.26 -15.42
C TYR A 5 -3.56 5.51 -16.53
N GLU A 6 -4.17 6.26 -17.43
CA GLU A 6 -4.73 5.76 -18.67
C GLU A 6 -3.84 6.22 -19.83
N VAL A 7 -3.63 5.33 -20.80
CA VAL A 7 -2.94 5.68 -22.04
C VAL A 7 -3.98 6.33 -22.95
N ARG A 8 -3.74 7.56 -23.37
CA ARG A 8 -4.57 8.27 -24.35
C ARG A 8 -4.24 7.83 -25.79
N GLU A 9 -5.10 8.21 -26.73
CA GLU A 9 -4.93 7.92 -28.17
C GLU A 9 -3.62 8.47 -28.75
N ASP A 10 -3.09 9.55 -28.17
CA ASP A 10 -1.80 10.16 -28.52
C ASP A 10 -0.60 9.51 -27.81
N PHE A 11 -0.80 8.35 -27.18
CA PHE A 11 0.18 7.61 -26.37
C PHE A 11 0.69 8.36 -25.14
N SER A 12 0.06 9.47 -24.76
CA SER A 12 0.37 10.15 -23.50
C SER A 12 -0.27 9.44 -22.30
N LEU A 13 0.37 9.55 -21.13
CA LEU A 13 -0.19 9.05 -19.87
C LEU A 13 -1.02 10.14 -19.21
N GLN A 14 -2.30 9.87 -19.01
CA GLN A 14 -3.20 10.72 -18.24
C GLN A 14 -3.37 10.20 -16.83
N PHE A 15 -3.13 11.05 -15.83
CA PHE A 15 -3.55 10.77 -14.47
C PHE A 15 -5.09 10.77 -14.39
N VAL A 16 -5.68 9.63 -14.02
CA VAL A 16 -7.13 9.39 -14.15
C VAL A 16 -7.95 10.15 -13.10
N ARG A 17 -7.36 10.50 -11.95
CA ARG A 17 -8.12 11.05 -10.83
C ARG A 17 -8.19 12.58 -10.83
N LYS A 18 -9.34 13.08 -10.36
CA LYS A 18 -9.50 14.44 -9.87
C LYS A 18 -8.94 14.53 -8.45
N GLY A 19 -7.63 14.66 -8.30
CA GLY A 19 -6.99 14.70 -6.99
C GLY A 19 -5.48 14.72 -7.08
N LYS A 20 -4.83 14.63 -5.92
CA LYS A 20 -3.37 14.52 -5.84
C LYS A 20 -2.92 13.08 -6.06
N VAL A 21 -1.70 12.92 -6.53
CA VAL A 21 -0.99 11.63 -6.50
C VAL A 21 -0.89 11.13 -5.05
N PRO A 22 -1.00 9.81 -4.81
CA PRO A 22 -0.87 9.27 -3.47
C PRO A 22 0.55 9.48 -2.94
N VAL A 23 0.66 9.68 -1.62
CA VAL A 23 1.95 9.69 -0.93
C VAL A 23 2.35 8.25 -0.64
N ILE A 24 3.53 7.84 -1.10
CA ILE A 24 4.03 6.47 -0.93
C ILE A 24 5.35 6.52 -0.16
N GLU A 25 5.38 5.87 1.01
CA GLU A 25 6.55 5.74 1.87
C GLU A 25 6.87 4.26 2.03
N LEU A 26 8.01 3.82 1.49
CA LEU A 26 8.46 2.44 1.59
C LEU A 26 9.80 2.40 2.32
N SER A 27 9.94 1.46 3.25
CA SER A 27 11.19 1.24 3.99
C SER A 27 12.31 0.67 3.11
N LYS A 28 13.52 0.59 3.65
CA LYS A 28 14.74 0.11 2.95
C LYS A 28 14.60 -1.29 2.32
N TYR A 29 13.66 -2.11 2.77
CA TYR A 29 13.35 -3.42 2.18
C TYR A 29 12.92 -3.34 0.72
N PHE A 30 12.50 -2.16 0.25
CA PHE A 30 12.03 -1.91 -1.11
C PHE A 30 13.04 -1.09 -1.94
N SER A 31 14.25 -0.84 -1.42
CA SER A 31 15.26 0.01 -2.07
C SER A 31 15.86 -0.58 -3.35
N LYS A 32 15.90 -1.91 -3.47
CA LYS A 32 16.37 -2.61 -4.67
C LYS A 32 15.16 -3.02 -5.51
N VAL A 33 15.24 -2.81 -6.82
CA VAL A 33 14.17 -3.19 -7.77
C VAL A 33 13.81 -4.67 -7.65
N SER A 34 14.81 -5.54 -7.47
CA SER A 34 14.59 -6.98 -7.29
C SER A 34 13.79 -7.30 -6.02
N GLU A 35 14.07 -6.61 -4.91
CA GLU A 35 13.34 -6.79 -3.64
C GLU A 35 11.92 -6.22 -3.76
N PHE A 36 11.76 -5.07 -4.41
CA PHE A 36 10.44 -4.51 -4.69
C PHE A 36 9.57 -5.49 -5.49
N GLN A 37 10.09 -6.04 -6.58
CA GLN A 37 9.36 -7.01 -7.42
C GLN A 37 9.08 -8.32 -6.70
N LYS A 38 9.98 -8.79 -5.84
CA LYS A 38 9.77 -9.98 -5.02
C LYS A 38 8.62 -9.78 -4.02
N ARG A 39 8.48 -8.56 -3.49
CA ARG A 39 7.53 -8.21 -2.44
C ARG A 39 6.16 -7.85 -2.95
N PHE A 40 6.08 -7.21 -4.12
CA PHE A 40 4.84 -6.95 -4.82
C PHE A 40 4.69 -7.96 -5.95
N ARG A 41 3.96 -9.06 -5.71
CA ARG A 41 3.67 -10.05 -6.77
C ARG A 41 2.86 -9.43 -7.92
N GLU A 42 2.08 -8.42 -7.61
CA GLU A 42 1.35 -7.56 -8.55
C GLU A 42 1.33 -6.13 -7.98
N ILE A 43 1.33 -5.12 -8.85
CA ILE A 43 1.11 -3.74 -8.39
C ILE A 43 -0.31 -3.67 -7.81
N PRO A 44 -0.51 -3.27 -6.54
CA PRO A 44 -1.84 -3.15 -5.96
C PRO A 44 -2.71 -2.14 -6.72
N GLN A 45 -4.03 -2.25 -6.57
CA GLN A 45 -4.94 -1.22 -7.04
C GLN A 45 -4.78 0.01 -6.15
N LEU A 46 -4.27 1.09 -6.72
CA LEU A 46 -3.98 2.29 -5.98
C LEU A 46 -5.09 3.32 -6.13
N ARG A 47 -6.02 3.22 -7.10
CA ARG A 47 -7.01 4.25 -7.54
C ARG A 47 -7.83 4.98 -6.46
N GLN A 48 -7.88 4.50 -5.22
CA GLN A 48 -8.55 5.21 -4.12
C GLN A 48 -7.61 5.55 -2.96
N LEU A 49 -6.34 5.17 -3.05
CA LEU A 49 -5.29 5.46 -2.08
C LEU A 49 -4.99 6.95 -2.00
N LYS A 50 -4.82 7.47 -0.78
CA LYS A 50 -4.28 8.79 -0.44
C LYS A 50 -2.85 8.68 0.08
N ARG A 51 -2.59 7.74 1.01
CA ARG A 51 -1.27 7.49 1.58
C ARG A 51 -1.05 6.00 1.84
N LEU A 52 0.13 5.51 1.46
CA LEU A 52 0.64 4.20 1.85
C LEU A 52 1.96 4.37 2.59
N LYS A 53 2.09 3.73 3.75
CA LYS A 53 3.36 3.53 4.44
C LYS A 53 3.62 2.06 4.69
N VAL A 54 4.79 1.56 4.28
CA VAL A 54 5.20 0.16 4.50
C VAL A 54 6.53 0.08 5.22
N GLU A 55 6.51 -0.44 6.43
CA GLU A 55 7.68 -0.62 7.30
C GLU A 55 7.96 -2.10 7.55
N GLY A 56 9.22 -2.51 7.45
CA GLY A 56 9.62 -3.89 7.70
C GLY A 56 9.46 -4.83 6.51
N ASP A 57 9.55 -6.12 6.80
CA ASP A 57 9.57 -7.22 5.83
C ASP A 57 8.12 -7.60 5.44
N VAL A 58 7.55 -6.84 4.49
CA VAL A 58 6.15 -7.00 4.05
C VAL A 58 6.09 -7.51 2.61
N TYR A 59 5.15 -8.41 2.35
CA TYR A 59 4.81 -8.98 1.05
C TYR A 59 3.35 -8.72 0.70
N PHE A 60 3.05 -8.58 -0.59
CA PHE A 60 1.73 -8.32 -1.13
C PHE A 60 1.38 -9.41 -2.14
N GLY A 61 0.24 -10.06 -1.91
CA GLY A 61 -0.36 -11.00 -2.83
C GLY A 61 -0.92 -10.33 -4.10
N HIS A 62 -1.57 -11.13 -4.93
CA HIS A 62 -2.26 -10.67 -6.13
C HIS A 62 -3.55 -9.91 -5.79
N ARG A 63 -3.95 -8.99 -6.69
CA ARG A 63 -5.24 -8.26 -6.61
C ARG A 63 -5.51 -7.53 -5.29
N VAL A 64 -4.46 -7.12 -4.58
CA VAL A 64 -4.60 -6.30 -3.36
C VAL A 64 -5.15 -4.92 -3.71
N VAL A 65 -6.08 -4.41 -2.91
CA VAL A 65 -6.69 -3.09 -3.09
C VAL A 65 -6.38 -2.19 -1.89
N LEU A 66 -5.82 -1.01 -2.15
CA LEU A 66 -5.45 -0.06 -1.10
C LEU A 66 -6.24 1.25 -1.26
N LYS A 67 -6.91 1.67 -0.18
CA LYS A 67 -7.81 2.84 -0.18
C LYS A 67 -7.53 3.79 0.97
N ASP A 68 -7.69 5.10 0.71
CA ASP A 68 -7.45 6.17 1.66
C ASP A 68 -6.07 6.10 2.35
N ASN A 69 -6.01 5.93 3.67
CA ASN A 69 -4.77 5.86 4.42
C ASN A 69 -4.49 4.41 4.82
N VAL A 70 -3.35 3.88 4.41
CA VAL A 70 -2.94 2.52 4.75
C VAL A 70 -1.52 2.56 5.32
N GLU A 71 -1.35 1.99 6.51
CA GLU A 71 -0.04 1.73 7.10
C GLU A 71 0.13 0.22 7.31
N ILE A 72 1.27 -0.33 6.93
CA ILE A 72 1.56 -1.75 7.08
C ILE A 72 2.95 -1.88 7.69
N ALA A 73 3.05 -2.59 8.80
CA ALA A 73 4.30 -2.73 9.54
C ALA A 73 4.54 -4.18 9.94
N ALA A 74 5.76 -4.66 9.75
CA ALA A 74 6.25 -5.87 10.38
C ALA A 74 7.36 -5.51 11.37
N ASP A 75 7.21 -5.95 12.62
CA ASP A 75 8.26 -5.83 13.62
C ASP A 75 9.54 -6.56 13.16
N GLN A 76 10.70 -6.19 13.71
CA GLN A 76 11.98 -6.75 13.30
C GLN A 76 12.01 -8.28 13.41
N GLY A 77 12.47 -8.93 12.34
CA GLY A 77 12.55 -10.40 12.25
C GLY A 77 11.21 -11.09 12.00
N GLN A 78 10.11 -10.34 11.90
CA GLN A 78 8.83 -10.86 11.46
C GLN A 78 8.60 -10.54 9.99
N GLN A 79 7.82 -11.40 9.33
CA GLN A 79 7.33 -11.16 7.98
C GLN A 79 5.81 -11.01 8.03
N LEU A 80 5.29 -10.10 7.21
CA LEU A 80 3.85 -9.89 7.06
C LEU A 80 3.46 -10.07 5.60
N GLU A 81 2.56 -11.00 5.35
CA GLU A 81 1.97 -11.18 4.02
C GLU A 81 0.56 -10.58 4.02
N VAL A 82 0.34 -9.61 3.13
CA VAL A 82 -1.01 -9.13 2.78
C VAL A 82 -1.61 -10.14 1.82
N ALA A 83 -2.76 -10.70 2.20
CA ALA A 83 -3.35 -11.83 1.51
C ALA A 83 -3.83 -11.45 0.09
N GLU A 84 -3.97 -12.45 -0.78
CA GLU A 84 -4.49 -12.25 -2.12
C GLU A 84 -5.94 -11.75 -2.08
N GLY A 85 -6.24 -10.72 -2.88
CA GLY A 85 -7.55 -10.09 -2.94
C GLY A 85 -7.91 -9.23 -1.72
N GLU A 86 -6.98 -9.06 -0.76
CA GLU A 86 -7.26 -8.28 0.44
C GLU A 86 -7.47 -6.79 0.13
N CYS A 87 -8.48 -6.20 0.75
CA CYS A 87 -8.79 -4.77 0.66
C CYS A 87 -8.46 -4.09 1.99
N LEU A 88 -7.53 -3.14 1.96
CA LEU A 88 -7.12 -2.35 3.13
C LEU A 88 -7.56 -0.90 2.93
N GLU A 89 -8.35 -0.40 3.88
CA GLU A 89 -8.94 0.94 3.84
C GLU A 89 -8.90 1.57 5.23
N ASN A 90 -8.32 2.77 5.35
CA ASN A 90 -8.19 3.50 6.61
C ASN A 90 -7.73 2.62 7.78
N ILE A 91 -6.65 1.88 7.54
CA ILE A 91 -6.20 0.82 8.45
C ILE A 91 -4.70 0.77 8.58
N LYS A 92 -4.28 0.41 9.79
CA LYS A 92 -2.92 0.05 10.13
C LYS A 92 -2.84 -1.44 10.45
N LEU A 93 -2.10 -2.17 9.62
CA LEU A 93 -1.84 -3.60 9.78
C LEU A 93 -0.45 -3.78 10.42
N ILE A 94 -0.36 -4.52 11.53
CA ILE A 94 0.91 -4.70 12.24
C ILE A 94 1.16 -6.15 12.57
N GLN A 95 2.24 -6.74 12.06
CA GLN A 95 2.76 -8.01 12.55
C GLN A 95 3.67 -7.76 13.74
N LYS A 96 3.23 -8.20 14.92
CA LYS A 96 3.99 -8.12 16.17
C LYS A 96 4.82 -9.38 16.40
N ALA A 97 5.94 -9.25 17.09
CA ALA A 97 6.73 -10.41 17.50
C ALA A 97 5.89 -11.31 18.43
N HIS A 98 5.79 -12.60 18.12
CA HIS A 98 5.08 -13.59 18.93
C HIS A 98 3.59 -13.29 19.15
N SER A 99 2.93 -12.62 18.21
CA SER A 99 1.49 -12.32 18.28
C SER A 99 0.86 -12.38 16.90
N GLU A 100 -0.47 -12.48 16.86
CA GLU A 100 -1.23 -12.40 15.62
C GLU A 100 -1.13 -10.99 15.01
N VAL A 101 -1.46 -10.90 13.72
CA VAL A 101 -1.52 -9.64 12.99
C VAL A 101 -2.60 -8.74 13.60
N GLN A 102 -2.22 -7.53 14.02
CA GLN A 102 -3.14 -6.53 14.54
C GLN A 102 -3.69 -5.65 13.41
N ARG A 103 -4.98 -5.35 13.49
CA ARG A 103 -5.72 -4.47 12.57
C ARG A 103 -6.26 -3.29 13.36
N ILE A 104 -5.68 -2.12 13.14
CA ILE A 104 -6.01 -0.90 13.88
C ILE A 104 -6.64 0.10 12.91
N PRO A 105 -7.92 0.48 13.07
CA PRO A 105 -8.52 1.55 12.28
C PRO A 105 -7.74 2.86 12.46
N LEU A 106 -7.47 3.52 11.35
CA LEU A 106 -6.89 4.87 11.36
C LEU A 106 -8.06 5.86 11.46
N GLU A 107 -8.25 6.42 12.65
CA GLU A 107 -9.24 7.46 12.85
C GLU A 107 -8.98 8.64 11.92
N HIS A 108 -10.05 9.18 11.35
CA HIS A 108 -10.00 10.46 10.67
C HIS A 108 -9.62 11.48 11.73
N GLN A 109 -8.40 12.03 11.69
CA GLN A 109 -8.13 13.31 12.33
C GLN A 109 -8.99 14.35 11.60
N THR A 110 -10.26 14.45 11.97
CA THR A 110 -11.09 15.59 11.63
C THR A 110 -10.37 16.77 12.27
N ILE A 111 -9.76 17.60 11.42
CA ILE A 111 -9.29 18.92 11.79
C ILE A 111 -10.48 19.60 12.47
N LYS A 112 -10.44 19.69 13.81
CA LYS A 112 -11.34 20.57 14.55
C LYS A 112 -10.97 21.98 14.11
N SER A 113 -11.84 22.56 13.29
CA SER A 113 -11.88 24.01 13.09
C SER A 113 -12.31 24.71 14.37
#